data_AF-A0A8X8B0U4-F1
#
_entry.id   AF-A0A8X8B0U4-F1
#
_cell.length_a   1.000
_cell.length_b   1.000
_cell.length_c   1.000
_cell.angle_alpha   90.00
_cell.angle_beta   90.00
_cell.angle_gamma   90.00
#
_symmetry.space_group_name_H-M   'P 1'
#
loop_
_entity.id
_entity.type
_entity.pdbx_description
1 polymer ?
#
loop_
_entity_poly.entity_id
_entity_poly.type
_entity_poly.pdbx_seq_one_letter_code
_entity_poly.pdbx_strand_id
1 'polypeptide(L)'
;MFSGKTTTLLRRILAERESGKTIAVIKSDKDTRYCAESIASHDGEKFPCWSLPDLSCFKERFGFDAYKNRLDVIGIDEAQFFGDDLYEFCREAADEEGKTVIVAGLDGDYLRRRFGSVLDLIPIADTVTKLASRCEVCGKRALFTLRKTEERATELIGGAEVYMPVCRSHYVSGQGVLETARAVGFFPTKRNARCSSSKCIMPSILTARFV
;
A
#
# COMPACT_ATOMS: atom_id res chain seq x y z
N MET A 1 3.27 4.39 -4.34
CA MET A 1 3.89 4.61 -3.01
C MET A 1 3.74 6.08 -2.58
N PHE A 2 3.98 6.39 -1.29
CA PHE A 2 3.99 7.76 -0.71
C PHE A 2 2.67 8.54 -0.75
N SER A 3 1.56 7.84 -0.95
CA SER A 3 0.25 8.45 -1.07
C SER A 3 -0.63 8.35 0.18
N GLY A 4 -0.09 7.81 1.28
CA GLY A 4 -0.83 7.67 2.53
C GLY A 4 -1.85 6.53 2.54
N LYS A 5 -1.55 5.40 1.87
CA LYS A 5 -2.42 4.21 1.83
C LYS A 5 -2.68 3.69 3.26
N THR A 6 -1.59 3.38 3.96
CA THR A 6 -1.59 2.93 5.35
C THR A 6 -2.27 3.91 6.30
N THR A 7 -1.93 5.20 6.22
CA THR A 7 -2.59 6.25 7.02
C THR A 7 -4.10 6.28 6.78
N THR A 8 -4.52 6.13 5.52
CA THR A 8 -5.94 6.11 5.20
C THR A 8 -6.61 4.84 5.74
N LEU A 9 -6.00 3.66 5.54
CA LEU A 9 -6.48 2.38 6.04
C LEU A 9 -6.76 2.48 7.54
N LEU A 10 -5.75 2.91 8.30
CA LEU A 10 -5.87 3.09 9.74
C LEU A 10 -6.96 4.08 10.10
N ARG A 11 -7.06 5.22 9.41
CA ARG A 11 -8.14 6.19 9.65
C ARG A 11 -9.53 5.57 9.49
N ARG A 12 -9.76 4.76 8.45
CA ARG A 12 -11.07 4.12 8.24
C ARG A 12 -11.36 3.06 9.28
N ILE A 13 -10.38 2.22 9.61
CA ILE A 13 -10.52 1.17 10.61
C ILE A 13 -10.79 1.76 12.00
N LEU A 14 -10.07 2.83 12.37
CA LEU A 14 -10.27 3.52 13.64
C LEU A 14 -11.67 4.13 13.75
N ALA A 15 -12.22 4.68 12.66
CA ALA A 15 -13.59 5.20 12.66
C ALA A 15 -14.64 4.09 12.91
N GLU A 16 -14.42 2.88 12.38
CA GLU A 16 -15.30 1.74 12.66
C GLU A 16 -15.16 1.27 14.12
N ARG A 17 -13.94 1.28 14.68
CA ARG A 17 -13.70 1.01 16.11
C ARG A 17 -14.40 2.03 17.01
N GLU A 18 -14.33 3.32 16.68
CA GLU A 18 -15.04 4.38 17.39
C GLU A 18 -16.56 4.21 17.34
N SER A 19 -17.07 3.52 16.31
CA SER A 19 -18.48 3.13 16.17
C SER A 19 -18.83 1.84 16.93
N GLY A 20 -17.91 1.31 17.75
CA GLY A 20 -18.12 0.13 18.59
C GLY A 20 -17.83 -1.22 17.92
N LYS A 21 -17.31 -1.23 16.68
CA LYS A 21 -16.96 -2.47 15.99
C LYS A 21 -15.61 -3.02 16.45
N THR A 22 -15.50 -4.34 16.49
CA THR A 22 -14.23 -5.02 16.71
C THR A 22 -13.43 -5.10 15.42
N ILE A 23 -12.14 -4.77 15.51
CA ILE A 23 -11.27 -4.61 14.35
C ILE A 23 -10.04 -5.52 14.44
N ALA A 24 -9.52 -5.92 13.28
CA ALA A 24 -8.20 -6.52 13.15
C ALA A 24 -7.49 -5.92 11.94
N VAL A 25 -6.17 -5.76 12.03
CA VAL A 25 -5.35 -5.28 10.92
C VAL A 25 -4.28 -6.29 10.60
N ILE A 26 -4.15 -6.63 9.33
CA ILE A 26 -3.23 -7.62 8.79
C ILE A 26 -2.22 -6.90 7.91
N LYS A 27 -0.95 -7.30 7.97
CA LYS A 27 0.09 -6.92 7.02
C LYS A 27 0.84 -8.16 6.55
N SER A 28 1.42 -8.09 5.35
CA SER A 28 2.31 -9.15 4.88
C SER A 28 3.65 -9.10 5.64
N ASP A 29 4.17 -10.26 6.04
CA ASP A 29 5.49 -10.38 6.64
C ASP A 29 6.65 -10.07 5.67
N LYS A 30 6.37 -10.14 4.36
CA LYS A 30 7.27 -9.69 3.30
C LYS A 30 7.54 -8.19 3.41
N ASP A 31 6.66 -7.40 4.05
CA ASP A 31 6.95 -6.00 4.31
C ASP A 31 7.78 -5.79 5.60
N THR A 32 9.10 -5.81 5.41
CA THR A 32 10.10 -5.59 6.47
C THR A 32 10.50 -4.12 6.67
N ARG A 33 9.87 -3.16 5.96
CA ARG A 33 10.20 -1.72 6.08
C ARG A 33 9.87 -1.14 7.46
N TYR A 34 8.97 -1.80 8.18
CA TYR A 34 8.48 -1.40 9.49
C TYR A 34 8.47 -2.61 10.45
N CYS A 35 8.35 -2.33 11.75
CA CYS A 35 8.34 -3.33 12.82
C CYS A 35 7.35 -4.48 12.53
N ALA A 36 7.73 -5.71 12.90
CA ALA A 36 6.93 -6.92 12.64
C ALA A 36 5.54 -6.88 13.32
N GLU A 37 5.43 -6.22 14.47
CA GLU A 37 4.22 -6.28 15.31
C GLU A 37 3.33 -5.03 15.21
N SER A 38 3.71 -4.04 14.40
CA SER A 38 2.90 -2.84 14.22
C SER A 38 2.98 -2.26 12.83
N ILE A 39 1.85 -1.73 12.38
CA ILE A 39 1.80 -0.85 11.23
C ILE A 39 2.08 0.56 11.74
N ALA A 40 3.13 1.17 11.19
CA ALA A 40 3.44 2.57 11.46
C ALA A 40 2.86 3.41 10.33
N SER A 41 2.03 4.40 10.68
CA SER A 41 1.75 5.47 9.73
C SER A 41 3.02 6.31 9.52
N HIS A 42 3.10 7.04 8.41
CA HIS A 42 4.16 8.02 8.20
C HIS A 42 4.19 9.10 9.30
N ASP A 43 3.09 9.26 10.04
CA ASP A 43 2.92 10.24 11.11
C ASP A 43 3.37 9.71 12.49
N GLY A 44 3.90 8.48 12.57
CA GLY A 44 4.57 7.93 13.76
C GLY A 44 3.69 7.15 14.73
N GLU A 45 2.38 7.05 14.46
CA GLU A 45 1.47 6.23 15.26
C GLU A 45 1.65 4.74 14.91
N LYS A 46 1.81 3.91 15.94
CA LYS A 46 1.93 2.45 15.82
C LYS A 46 0.59 1.80 16.17
N PHE A 47 0.06 1.02 15.24
CA PHE A 47 -1.16 0.25 15.44
C PHE A 47 -0.84 -1.25 15.48
N PRO A 48 -1.32 -2.04 16.47
CA PRO A 48 -1.09 -3.48 16.52
C PRO A 48 -1.60 -4.19 15.27
N CYS A 49 -0.82 -5.10 14.71
CA CYS A 49 -1.21 -5.83 13.50
C CYS A 49 -0.77 -7.29 13.52
N TRP A 50 -1.46 -8.10 12.73
CA TRP A 50 -1.11 -9.48 12.44
C TRP A 50 -0.18 -9.51 11.23
N SER A 51 1.09 -9.80 11.45
CA SER A 51 2.06 -10.01 10.37
C SER A 51 2.01 -11.46 9.91
N LEU A 52 1.56 -11.69 8.67
CA LEU A 52 1.30 -13.02 8.14
C LEU A 52 1.97 -13.24 6.77
N PRO A 53 2.41 -14.46 6.45
CA PRO A 53 2.87 -14.82 5.11
C PRO A 53 1.69 -14.98 4.12
N ASP A 54 0.55 -15.43 4.62
CA ASP A 54 -0.68 -15.73 3.87
C ASP A 54 -1.92 -15.34 4.71
N LEU A 55 -3.06 -15.12 4.06
CA LEU A 55 -4.33 -14.79 4.71
C LEU A 55 -5.07 -16.04 5.18
N SER A 56 -4.82 -17.18 4.54
CA SER A 56 -5.42 -18.48 4.86
C SER A 56 -5.24 -18.87 6.33
N CYS A 57 -4.09 -18.55 6.93
CA CYS A 57 -3.81 -18.84 8.34
C CYS A 57 -4.40 -17.82 9.33
N PHE A 58 -4.99 -16.71 8.86
CA PHE A 58 -5.48 -15.64 9.73
C PHE A 58 -6.60 -16.13 10.65
N LYS A 59 -7.60 -16.84 10.10
CA LYS A 59 -8.78 -17.30 10.85
C LYS A 59 -8.37 -18.20 12.03
N GLU A 60 -7.38 -19.07 11.82
CA GLU A 60 -6.83 -19.95 12.86
C GLU A 60 -6.02 -19.16 13.89
N ARG A 61 -5.08 -18.30 13.46
CA ARG A 61 -4.22 -17.53 14.37
C ARG A 61 -4.98 -16.53 15.22
N PHE A 62 -6.05 -15.94 14.67
CA PHE A 62 -6.96 -15.08 15.42
C PHE A 62 -7.84 -15.88 16.40
N GLY A 63 -8.04 -17.16 16.12
CA GLY A 63 -8.96 -18.06 16.80
C GLY A 63 -10.32 -18.08 16.09
N PHE A 64 -10.72 -19.24 15.58
CA PHE A 64 -11.92 -19.39 14.75
C PHE A 64 -13.20 -18.82 15.38
N ASP A 65 -13.43 -19.07 16.67
CA ASP A 65 -14.61 -18.56 17.38
C ASP A 65 -14.60 -17.03 17.48
N ALA A 66 -13.45 -16.45 17.85
CA ALA A 66 -13.28 -15.01 17.94
C ALA A 66 -13.42 -14.35 16.57
N TYR A 67 -12.83 -14.95 15.53
CA TYR A 67 -12.94 -14.47 14.16
C TYR A 67 -14.40 -14.48 13.69
N LYS A 68 -15.11 -15.59 13.88
CA LYS A 68 -16.49 -15.75 13.40
C LYS A 68 -17.46 -14.83 14.13
N ASN A 69 -17.40 -14.82 15.46
CA ASN A 69 -18.45 -14.25 16.30
C ASN A 69 -18.13 -12.88 16.89
N ARG A 70 -16.87 -12.43 16.83
CA ARG A 70 -16.44 -11.18 17.49
C ARG A 70 -15.76 -10.19 16.57
N LEU A 71 -15.28 -10.59 15.40
CA LEU A 71 -14.56 -9.71 14.48
C LEU A 71 -15.49 -9.16 13.40
N ASP A 72 -15.64 -7.85 13.37
CA ASP A 72 -16.55 -7.15 12.46
C ASP A 72 -15.81 -6.55 11.25
N VAL A 73 -14.58 -6.06 11.45
CA VAL A 73 -13.83 -5.29 10.43
C VAL A 73 -12.41 -5.82 10.29
N ILE A 74 -12.01 -6.07 9.05
CA ILE A 74 -10.66 -6.55 8.71
C ILE A 74 -9.96 -5.53 7.82
N GLY A 75 -8.85 -5.01 8.31
CA GLY A 75 -7.92 -4.20 7.53
C GLY A 75 -6.81 -5.04 6.94
N ILE A 76 -6.49 -4.86 5.66
CA ILE A 76 -5.36 -5.52 5.00
C ILE A 76 -4.45 -4.44 4.41
N ASP A 77 -3.23 -4.31 4.94
CA ASP A 77 -2.21 -3.41 4.38
C ASP A 77 -1.21 -4.16 3.50
N GLU A 78 -0.63 -3.43 2.56
CA GLU A 78 0.31 -3.93 1.53
C GLU A 78 -0.19 -5.20 0.83
N ALA A 79 -1.48 -5.18 0.48
CA ALA A 79 -2.22 -6.33 -0.02
C ALA A 79 -1.65 -6.97 -1.29
N GLN A 80 -0.84 -6.22 -2.06
CA GLN A 80 -0.16 -6.75 -3.24
C GLN A 80 0.74 -7.96 -2.97
N PHE A 81 1.11 -8.21 -1.71
CA PHE A 81 2.00 -9.31 -1.34
C PHE A 81 1.30 -10.64 -1.01
N PHE A 82 -0.03 -10.64 -0.89
CA PHE A 82 -0.83 -11.83 -0.54
C PHE A 82 -1.22 -12.71 -1.74
N GLY A 83 -0.92 -12.28 -2.97
CA GLY A 83 -1.19 -13.10 -4.16
C GLY A 83 -2.65 -13.49 -4.31
N ASP A 84 -2.90 -14.73 -4.73
CA ASP A 84 -4.23 -15.24 -5.09
C ASP A 84 -5.16 -15.44 -3.87
N ASP A 85 -4.59 -15.64 -2.69
CA ASP A 85 -5.33 -15.78 -1.42
C ASP A 85 -6.12 -14.51 -1.07
N LEU A 86 -5.67 -13.35 -1.54
CA LEU A 86 -6.34 -12.07 -1.30
C LEU A 86 -7.78 -12.06 -1.81
N TYR A 87 -8.03 -12.59 -3.00
CA TYR A 87 -9.36 -12.53 -3.62
C TYR A 87 -10.36 -13.39 -2.84
N GLU A 88 -10.04 -14.67 -2.64
CA GLU A 88 -10.93 -15.60 -1.95
C GLU A 88 -11.16 -15.18 -0.50
N PHE A 89 -10.11 -14.75 0.21
CA PHE A 89 -10.26 -14.26 1.58
C PHE A 89 -11.23 -13.06 1.66
N CYS A 90 -11.09 -12.06 0.78
CA CYS A 90 -11.96 -10.89 0.79
C CYS A 90 -13.40 -11.25 0.42
N ARG A 91 -13.59 -12.11 -0.59
CA ARG A 91 -14.89 -12.59 -1.04
C ARG A 91 -15.61 -13.34 0.08
N GLU A 92 -14.97 -14.34 0.68
CA GLU A 92 -15.56 -15.11 1.79
C GLU A 92 -15.92 -14.21 2.99
N ALA A 93 -14.97 -13.35 3.41
CA ALA A 93 -15.17 -12.49 4.56
C ALA A 93 -16.34 -11.50 4.36
N ALA A 94 -16.47 -10.91 3.17
CA ALA A 94 -17.54 -9.97 2.88
C ALA A 94 -18.88 -10.67 2.57
N ASP A 95 -18.89 -11.58 1.60
CA ASP A 95 -20.13 -12.13 1.03
C ASP A 95 -20.78 -13.19 1.93
N GLU A 96 -19.96 -14.02 2.59
CA GLU A 96 -20.44 -15.20 3.33
C GLU A 96 -20.46 -14.96 4.84
N GLU A 97 -19.52 -14.16 5.35
CA GLU A 97 -19.32 -13.95 6.79
C GLU A 97 -19.79 -12.57 7.28
N GLY A 98 -20.23 -11.69 6.36
CA GLY A 98 -20.80 -10.38 6.69
C GLY A 98 -19.82 -9.41 7.35
N LYS A 99 -18.53 -9.53 7.04
CA LYS A 99 -17.46 -8.67 7.60
C LYS A 99 -17.14 -7.52 6.67
N THR A 100 -16.94 -6.34 7.24
CA THR A 100 -16.42 -5.19 6.50
C THR A 100 -14.92 -5.38 6.24
N VAL A 101 -14.52 -5.51 4.98
CA VAL A 101 -13.10 -5.63 4.60
C VAL A 101 -12.59 -4.30 4.02
N ILE A 102 -11.45 -3.82 4.52
CA ILE A 102 -10.81 -2.58 4.06
C ILE A 102 -9.39 -2.92 3.60
N VAL A 103 -9.17 -2.81 2.29
CA VAL A 103 -7.90 -3.21 1.67
C VAL A 103 -7.10 -1.99 1.21
N ALA A 104 -5.81 -1.99 1.51
CA ALA A 104 -4.82 -1.04 1.01
C ALA A 104 -3.67 -1.79 0.33
N GLY A 105 -3.36 -1.41 -0.90
CA GLY A 105 -2.30 -2.04 -1.68
C GLY A 105 -1.84 -1.17 -2.84
N LEU A 106 -0.76 -1.58 -3.49
CA LEU A 106 -0.31 -0.99 -4.74
C LEU A 106 -1.09 -1.64 -5.89
N ASP A 107 -1.68 -0.82 -6.75
CA ASP A 107 -2.42 -1.25 -7.93
C ASP A 107 -1.49 -1.61 -9.10
N GLY A 108 -0.26 -1.08 -9.09
CA GLY A 108 0.78 -1.47 -10.02
C GLY A 108 2.20 -1.30 -9.48
N ASP A 109 3.11 -2.03 -10.13
CA ASP A 109 4.55 -2.00 -9.84
C ASP A 109 5.22 -0.75 -10.43
N TYR A 110 6.55 -0.68 -10.31
CA TYR A 110 7.35 0.43 -10.86
C TYR A 110 7.36 0.50 -12.40
N LEU A 111 6.88 -0.55 -13.08
CA LEU A 111 6.70 -0.65 -14.53
C LEU A 111 5.25 -0.38 -14.95
N ARG A 112 4.35 -0.04 -14.02
CA ARG A 112 2.89 0.09 -14.20
C ARG A 112 2.20 -1.21 -14.63
N ARG A 113 2.81 -2.36 -14.36
CA ARG A 113 2.16 -3.67 -14.50
C ARG A 113 1.35 -3.94 -13.24
N ARG A 114 0.34 -4.81 -13.35
CA ARG A 114 -0.44 -5.29 -12.19
C ARG A 114 0.52 -5.80 -11.10
N PHE A 115 0.26 -5.42 -9.85
CA PHE A 115 1.02 -5.90 -8.69
C PHE A 115 0.12 -6.77 -7.82
N GLY A 116 0.46 -8.07 -7.75
CA GLY A 116 -0.32 -9.05 -7.00
C GLY A 116 -1.76 -9.13 -7.51
N SER A 117 -2.70 -9.40 -6.61
CA SER A 117 -4.13 -9.58 -6.97
C SER A 117 -5.03 -8.46 -6.47
N VAL A 118 -4.46 -7.29 -6.13
CA VAL A 118 -5.22 -6.11 -5.66
C VAL A 118 -6.26 -5.66 -6.69
N LEU A 119 -5.94 -5.73 -7.98
CA LEU A 119 -6.86 -5.33 -9.05
C LEU A 119 -8.04 -6.29 -9.22
N ASP A 120 -7.92 -7.53 -8.77
CA ASP A 120 -8.99 -8.53 -8.88
C ASP A 120 -10.11 -8.28 -7.87
N LEU A 121 -9.85 -7.44 -6.86
CA LEU A 121 -10.87 -7.01 -5.91
C LEU A 121 -11.82 -5.96 -6.50
N ILE A 122 -11.45 -5.29 -7.61
CA ILE A 122 -12.26 -4.19 -8.16
C ILE A 122 -13.70 -4.62 -8.52
N PRO A 123 -13.93 -5.77 -9.19
CA PRO A 123 -15.29 -6.17 -9.56
C PRO A 123 -16.21 -6.48 -8.37
N ILE A 124 -15.63 -6.89 -7.24
CA ILE A 124 -16.38 -7.23 -6.03
C ILE A 124 -16.43 -6.06 -5.03
N ALA A 125 -15.79 -4.93 -5.33
CA ALA A 125 -15.68 -3.77 -4.44
C ALA A 125 -16.88 -2.84 -4.47
N ASP A 126 -17.49 -2.62 -3.28
CA ASP A 126 -18.51 -1.58 -3.12
C ASP A 126 -17.93 -0.18 -3.36
N THR A 127 -16.69 0.06 -2.94
CA THR A 127 -16.00 1.31 -3.24
C THR A 127 -14.53 1.08 -3.57
N VAL A 128 -14.06 1.72 -4.63
CA VAL A 128 -12.64 1.81 -4.97
C VAL A 128 -12.27 3.27 -5.02
N THR A 129 -11.25 3.65 -4.27
CA THR A 129 -10.64 4.96 -4.44
C THR A 129 -9.24 4.67 -5.03
N LYS A 130 -8.71 5.45 -6.01
CA LYS A 130 -7.26 5.51 -6.40
C LYS A 130 -6.44 6.71 -5.85
N LEU A 131 -5.34 6.46 -5.11
CA LEU A 131 -4.56 7.50 -4.43
C LEU A 131 -3.70 8.32 -5.33
N ALA A 132 -3.45 9.56 -4.91
CA ALA A 132 -2.37 10.34 -5.45
C ALA A 132 -1.48 10.90 -4.33
N SER A 133 -0.19 10.98 -4.63
CA SER A 133 0.81 11.72 -3.87
C SER A 133 1.18 13.01 -4.62
N ARG A 134 2.25 13.68 -4.20
CA ARG A 134 2.85 14.80 -4.93
C ARG A 134 4.07 14.34 -5.71
N CYS A 135 4.19 14.79 -6.95
CA CYS A 135 5.32 14.49 -7.80
C CYS A 135 6.58 15.13 -7.23
N GLU A 136 7.62 14.33 -7.00
CA GLU A 136 8.90 14.81 -6.45
C GLU A 136 9.60 15.80 -7.39
N VAL A 137 9.31 15.75 -8.70
CA VAL A 137 9.92 16.62 -9.72
C VAL A 137 9.21 17.97 -9.87
N CYS A 138 7.87 17.99 -9.84
CA CYS A 138 7.10 19.21 -10.16
C CYS A 138 5.96 19.56 -9.21
N GLY A 139 5.79 18.81 -8.11
CA GLY A 139 4.77 19.07 -7.10
C GLY A 139 3.32 18.77 -7.50
N LYS A 140 3.04 18.53 -8.79
CA LYS A 140 1.72 18.14 -9.31
C LYS A 140 1.28 16.78 -8.78
N ARG A 141 -0.01 16.44 -8.96
CA ARG A 141 -0.58 15.12 -8.62
C ARG A 141 0.24 13.99 -9.23
N ALA A 142 0.72 13.08 -8.38
CA ALA A 142 1.49 11.89 -8.76
C ALA A 142 0.66 10.63 -8.57
N LEU A 143 0.63 9.79 -9.60
CA LEU A 143 -0.12 8.53 -9.63
C LEU A 143 0.78 7.32 -9.85
N PHE A 144 2.08 7.55 -10.08
CA PHE A 144 3.01 6.49 -10.45
C PHE A 144 4.21 6.50 -9.52
N THR A 145 4.78 5.32 -9.34
CA THR A 145 6.04 5.13 -8.64
C THR A 145 7.11 4.91 -9.69
N LEU A 146 8.17 5.71 -9.67
CA LEU A 146 9.36 5.52 -10.50
C LEU A 146 10.48 4.95 -9.62
N ARG A 147 11.15 3.90 -10.09
CA ARG A 147 12.34 3.35 -9.42
C ARG A 147 13.57 4.17 -9.83
N LYS A 148 14.35 4.61 -8.83
CA LYS A 148 15.59 5.38 -8.98
C LYS A 148 16.81 4.49 -9.27
N THR A 149 16.76 3.22 -8.85
CA THR A 149 17.86 2.26 -8.94
C THR A 149 17.78 1.38 -10.19
N GLU A 150 18.89 0.72 -10.53
CA GLU A 150 18.99 -0.21 -11.66
C GLU A 150 18.49 -1.62 -11.35
N GLU A 151 18.21 -1.91 -10.09
CA GLU A 151 17.73 -3.21 -9.66
C GLU A 151 16.50 -3.63 -10.47
N ARG A 152 16.50 -4.86 -10.99
CA ARG A 152 15.43 -5.36 -11.86
C ARG A 152 14.37 -6.20 -11.12
N ALA A 153 14.65 -6.63 -9.89
CA ALA A 153 13.73 -7.42 -9.09
C ALA A 153 12.37 -6.72 -8.99
N THR A 154 11.29 -7.41 -9.34
CA THR A 154 9.92 -6.84 -9.29
C THR A 154 9.59 -6.41 -7.87
N GLU A 155 9.89 -7.27 -6.91
CA GLU A 155 9.77 -7.02 -5.48
C GLU A 155 11.12 -6.57 -4.93
N LEU A 156 11.34 -5.26 -4.89
CA LEU A 156 12.44 -4.67 -4.13
C LEU A 156 11.82 -3.85 -3.00
N ILE A 157 11.99 -4.32 -1.78
CA ILE A 157 11.56 -3.62 -0.58
C ILE A 157 12.45 -2.39 -0.40
N GLY A 158 11.84 -1.21 -0.44
CA GLY A 158 12.54 0.05 -0.30
C GLY A 158 11.58 1.22 -0.11
N GLY A 159 12.09 2.31 0.44
CA GLY A 159 11.43 3.59 0.63
C GLY A 159 11.87 4.63 -0.40
N ALA A 160 12.08 5.86 0.07
CA ALA A 160 12.40 7.03 -0.77
C ALA A 160 13.79 6.98 -1.42
N GLU A 161 14.67 6.11 -0.89
CA GLU A 161 16.00 5.82 -1.42
C GLU A 161 15.95 5.01 -2.72
N VAL A 162 14.92 4.17 -2.89
CA VAL A 162 14.72 3.36 -4.10
C VAL A 162 13.66 3.95 -5.02
N TYR A 163 12.62 4.59 -4.49
CA TYR A 163 11.44 4.97 -5.25
C TYR A 163 11.09 6.46 -5.10
N MET A 164 10.48 7.04 -6.14
CA MET A 164 9.89 8.37 -6.11
C MET A 164 8.47 8.40 -6.67
N PRO A 165 7.55 9.18 -6.07
CA PRO A 165 6.26 9.48 -6.66
C PRO A 165 6.40 10.46 -7.82
N VAL A 166 5.80 10.15 -8.97
CA VAL A 166 5.85 11.00 -10.17
C VAL A 166 4.51 11.16 -10.87
N CYS A 167 4.33 12.29 -11.55
CA CYS A 167 3.23 12.50 -12.47
C CYS A 167 3.46 11.70 -13.77
N ARG A 168 2.42 11.61 -14.62
CA ARG A 168 2.48 10.84 -15.87
C ARG A 168 3.65 11.27 -16.76
N SER A 169 3.82 12.57 -16.95
CA SER A 169 4.89 13.15 -17.78
C SER A 169 6.27 12.72 -17.29
N HIS A 170 6.56 12.92 -16.00
CA HIS A 170 7.86 12.60 -15.42
C HIS A 170 8.15 11.11 -15.32
N TYR A 171 7.12 10.27 -15.23
CA TYR A 171 7.33 8.84 -15.38
C TYR A 171 7.77 8.50 -16.80
N VAL A 172 7.07 9.00 -17.84
CA VAL A 172 7.38 8.66 -19.23
C VAL A 172 8.76 9.20 -19.62
N SER A 173 9.06 10.45 -19.29
CA SER A 173 10.38 11.03 -19.55
C SER A 173 11.47 10.36 -18.72
N GLY A 174 11.20 10.05 -17.45
CA GLY A 174 12.14 9.38 -16.55
C GLY A 174 12.51 7.97 -16.99
N GLN A 175 11.55 7.20 -17.51
CA GLN A 175 11.80 5.89 -18.10
C GLN A 175 12.72 6.02 -19.33
N GLY A 176 12.44 6.97 -20.23
CA GLY A 176 13.29 7.21 -21.40
C GLY A 176 14.73 7.59 -21.04
N VAL A 177 14.93 8.40 -19.99
CA VAL A 177 16.27 8.73 -19.47
C VAL A 177 16.98 7.50 -18.91
N LEU A 178 16.29 6.65 -18.14
CA LEU A 178 16.86 5.42 -17.57
C LEU A 178 17.19 4.40 -18.66
N GLU A 179 16.31 4.22 -19.64
CA GLU A 179 16.54 3.35 -20.80
C GLU A 179 17.72 3.83 -21.65
N THR A 180 17.83 5.14 -21.87
CA THR A 180 18.97 5.74 -22.59
C THR A 180 20.26 5.57 -21.81
N ALA A 181 20.29 5.92 -20.52
CA ALA A 181 21.46 5.76 -19.65
C ALA A 181 21.96 4.31 -19.64
N ARG A 182 21.03 3.34 -19.65
CA ARG A 182 21.33 1.90 -19.78
C ARG A 182 21.93 1.55 -21.14
N ALA A 183 21.40 2.11 -22.23
CA ALA A 183 21.89 1.85 -23.58
C ALA A 183 23.30 2.42 -23.82
N VAL A 184 23.64 3.55 -23.18
CA VAL A 184 24.95 4.21 -23.35
C VAL A 184 25.97 3.92 -22.25
N GLY A 185 25.62 3.11 -21.24
CA GLY A 185 26.52 2.77 -20.12
C GLY A 185 26.99 3.99 -19.31
N PHE A 186 26.28 5.12 -19.39
CA PHE A 186 26.68 6.40 -18.81
C PHE A 186 25.70 6.79 -17.70
N PHE A 187 26.18 6.85 -16.47
CA PHE A 187 25.34 7.10 -15.29
C PHE A 187 25.65 8.47 -14.67
N PRO A 188 24.65 9.34 -14.49
CA PRO A 188 24.83 10.58 -13.76
C PRO A 188 25.06 10.27 -12.28
N THR A 189 26.27 10.56 -11.78
CA THR A 189 26.58 10.53 -10.35
C THR A 189 25.76 11.59 -9.60
N LYS A 190 25.33 11.23 -8.38
CA LYS A 190 24.46 12.02 -7.50
C LYS A 190 24.87 13.49 -7.43
N ARG A 191 24.01 14.41 -7.87
CA ARG A 191 24.08 15.81 -7.43
C ARG A 191 23.40 15.94 -6.07
N ASN A 192 24.20 16.17 -5.03
CA ASN A 192 23.74 16.61 -3.71
C ASN A 192 23.00 17.94 -3.83
N ALA A 193 21.67 17.91 -3.76
CA ALA A 193 20.88 19.11 -3.51
C ALA A 193 20.59 19.17 -2.01
N ARG A 194 21.37 20.00 -1.28
CA ARG A 194 20.94 20.53 0.02
C ARG A 194 19.74 21.44 -0.23
N CYS A 195 18.63 21.22 0.46
CA CYS A 195 17.65 22.29 0.64
C CYS A 195 17.03 22.20 2.04
N SER A 196 17.07 23.36 2.69
CA SER A 196 16.71 23.66 4.07
C SER A 196 15.23 23.99 4.23
N SER A 197 14.75 23.74 5.44
CA SER A 197 13.67 24.47 6.16
C SER A 197 12.25 24.50 5.60
N SER A 198 11.36 23.87 6.39
CA SER A 198 10.14 24.46 6.98
C SER A 198 8.82 24.54 6.19
N LYS A 199 7.81 23.92 6.82
CA LYS A 199 6.36 24.24 6.88
C LYS A 199 5.39 23.62 5.84
N CYS A 200 4.53 22.76 6.43
CA CYS A 200 3.05 22.79 6.43
C CYS A 200 2.21 21.99 5.40
N ILE A 201 1.56 20.94 5.94
CA ILE A 201 0.09 20.71 6.06
C ILE A 201 -0.74 20.17 4.84
N MET A 202 -1.25 18.93 5.06
CA MET A 202 -2.54 18.28 4.76
C MET A 202 -2.86 17.45 3.48
N PRO A 203 -3.71 16.39 3.61
CA PRO A 203 -3.65 15.16 2.82
C PRO A 203 -4.90 14.93 1.94
N SER A 204 -4.82 13.96 1.03
CA SER A 204 -6.01 13.39 0.37
C SER A 204 -5.79 11.91 0.07
N ILE A 205 -6.85 11.13 0.28
CA ILE A 205 -6.91 9.87 1.04
C ILE A 205 -7.61 8.79 0.20
N LEU A 206 -7.35 7.52 0.52
CA LEU A 206 -7.92 6.38 -0.22
C LEU A 206 -7.92 5.05 0.48
N THR A 207 -9.00 4.36 0.23
CA THR A 207 -9.28 3.06 0.80
C THR A 207 -10.45 2.55 -0.01
N ALA A 208 -10.47 1.25 -0.23
CA ALA A 208 -11.69 0.56 -0.60
C ALA A 208 -12.45 0.21 0.67
N ARG A 209 -13.75 0.47 0.69
CA ARG A 209 -14.71 0.03 1.70
C ARG A 209 -15.62 -0.96 0.99
N PHE A 210 -15.75 -2.13 1.57
CA PHE A 210 -16.80 -3.09 1.26
C PHE A 210 -17.79 -3.02 2.43
N VAL A 211 -19.09 -3.13 2.18
CA VAL A 211 -20.11 -3.13 3.25
C VAL A 211 -19.95 -4.39 4.06
#